data_AF-A0A7Y4EDW0-F1
#
_entry.id   AF-A0A7Y4EDW0-F1
#
_cell.length_a   1.000
_cell.length_b   1.000
_cell.length_c   1.000
_cell.angle_alpha   90.00
_cell.angle_beta   90.00
_cell.angle_gamma   90.00
#
_symmetry.space_group_name_H-M   'P 1'
#
loop_
_entity.id
_entity.type
_entity.pdbx_description
1 polymer ?
#
loop_
_entity_poly.entity_id
_entity_poly.type
_entity_poly.pdbx_seq_one_letter_code
_entity_poly.pdbx_strand_id
1 'polypeptide(L)'
;MRKYQIGSFTVEAAMGIPIFILVVLTWIEICVAIYSISMSDHALTQAVSATKKTISDGSSVKYNQLVENKLKEQAGFLWSHVMKPGTYKLEVEYLPSYSDLVNCSAIDIKKKSSGSACSNFSQKSHDKAIAIYSLGFDYSPVVSLWFPELTIKREIIVIQEHERSKYRIR
;
A
#
# COMPACT_ATOMS: atom_id res chain seq x y z
N MET A 1 38.18 -37.73 -36.78
CA MET A 1 38.33 -37.72 -35.30
C MET A 1 37.67 -36.47 -34.74
N ARG A 2 36.52 -36.63 -34.07
CA ARG A 2 35.73 -35.51 -33.52
C ARG A 2 36.32 -35.14 -32.16
N LYS A 3 36.98 -33.97 -32.06
CA LYS A 3 37.53 -33.48 -30.79
C LYS A 3 36.38 -33.22 -29.82
N TYR A 4 36.36 -33.95 -28.71
CA TYR A 4 35.39 -33.75 -27.63
C TYR A 4 35.72 -32.44 -26.88
N GLN A 5 34.89 -31.41 -27.05
CA GLN A 5 34.99 -30.12 -26.35
C GLN A 5 34.45 -30.21 -24.90
N ILE A 6 34.98 -31.13 -24.11
CA ILE A 6 34.51 -31.38 -22.73
C ILE A 6 34.75 -30.15 -21.83
N GLY A 7 35.81 -29.37 -22.08
CA GLY A 7 36.12 -28.17 -21.29
C GLY A 7 35.22 -26.97 -21.55
N SER A 8 34.68 -26.82 -22.76
CA SER A 8 33.80 -25.68 -23.10
C SER A 8 32.46 -25.77 -22.38
N PHE A 9 31.91 -26.98 -22.29
CA PHE A 9 30.64 -27.24 -21.61
C PHE A 9 30.71 -26.97 -20.11
N THR A 10 31.81 -27.35 -19.45
CA THR A 10 32.00 -27.11 -18.00
C THR A 10 32.08 -25.61 -17.68
N VAL A 11 32.76 -24.81 -18.52
CA VAL A 11 32.86 -23.35 -18.33
C VAL A 11 31.51 -22.67 -18.55
N GLU A 12 30.79 -23.06 -19.60
CA GLU A 12 29.45 -22.55 -19.88
C GLU A 12 28.46 -22.90 -18.76
N ALA A 13 28.49 -24.13 -18.25
CA ALA A 13 27.66 -24.54 -17.12
C ALA A 13 28.02 -23.79 -15.83
N ALA A 14 29.32 -23.59 -15.55
CA ALA A 14 29.78 -22.88 -14.37
C ALA A 14 29.36 -21.41 -14.35
N MET A 15 29.20 -20.76 -15.52
CA MET A 15 28.70 -19.39 -15.63
C MET A 15 27.17 -19.33 -15.76
N GLY A 16 26.56 -20.27 -16.48
CA GLY A 16 25.13 -20.27 -16.77
C GLY A 16 24.25 -20.65 -15.57
N ILE A 17 24.67 -21.63 -14.77
CA ILE A 17 23.89 -22.08 -13.60
C ILE A 17 23.70 -20.97 -12.57
N PRO A 18 24.74 -20.21 -12.15
CA PRO A 18 24.57 -19.09 -11.23
C PRO A 18 23.64 -18.00 -11.77
N ILE A 19 23.78 -17.65 -13.06
CA ILE A 19 22.92 -16.65 -13.71
C ILE A 19 21.47 -17.13 -13.71
N PHE A 20 21.22 -18.39 -14.04
CA PHE A 20 19.89 -18.97 -14.02
C PHE A 20 19.28 -18.96 -12.61
N ILE A 21 20.05 -19.32 -11.59
CA ILE A 21 19.61 -19.25 -10.19
C ILE A 21 19.24 -17.81 -9.82
N LEU A 22 20.04 -16.82 -10.18
CA LEU A 22 19.75 -15.41 -9.93
C LEU A 22 18.44 -14.96 -10.60
N VAL A 23 18.18 -15.39 -11.84
CA VAL A 23 16.92 -15.10 -12.54
C VAL A 23 15.74 -15.74 -11.83
N VAL A 24 15.85 -17.00 -11.38
CA VAL A 24 14.78 -17.68 -10.65
C VAL A 24 14.51 -17.01 -9.31
N LEU A 25 15.55 -16.66 -8.54
CA LEU A 25 15.39 -15.94 -7.28
C LEU A 25 14.75 -14.57 -7.48
N THR A 26 15.16 -13.85 -8.52
CA THR A 26 14.54 -12.57 -8.92
C THR A 26 13.06 -12.74 -9.26
N TRP A 27 12.72 -13.79 -9.99
CA TRP A 27 11.33 -14.08 -10.32
C TRP A 27 10.47 -14.34 -9.08
N ILE A 28 11.00 -15.12 -8.14
CA ILE A 28 10.34 -15.39 -6.86
C ILE A 28 10.14 -14.09 -6.08
N GLU A 29 11.16 -13.23 -6.01
CA GLU A 29 11.08 -11.93 -5.31
C GLU A 29 9.98 -11.03 -5.90
N ILE A 30 9.87 -10.97 -7.24
CA ILE A 30 8.82 -10.21 -7.93
C ILE A 30 7.43 -10.77 -7.57
N CYS A 31 7.27 -12.10 -7.53
CA CYS A 31 6.00 -12.72 -7.13
C CYS A 31 5.62 -12.36 -5.68
N VAL A 32 6.59 -12.37 -4.76
CA VAL A 32 6.37 -11.99 -3.36
C VAL A 32 5.97 -10.52 -3.25
N ALA A 33 6.65 -9.62 -3.98
CA ALA A 33 6.30 -8.20 -4.01
C ALA A 33 4.88 -7.95 -4.53
N ILE A 34 4.50 -8.57 -5.64
CA ILE A 34 3.15 -8.46 -6.22
C ILE A 34 2.09 -8.98 -5.22
N TYR A 35 2.37 -10.11 -4.58
CA TYR A 35 1.49 -10.68 -3.56
C TYR A 35 1.28 -9.70 -2.38
N SER A 36 2.35 -9.14 -1.81
CA SER A 36 2.26 -8.19 -0.69
C SER A 36 1.48 -6.92 -1.06
N ILE A 37 1.64 -6.43 -2.29
CA ILE A 37 0.88 -5.28 -2.81
C ILE A 37 -0.61 -5.62 -2.90
N SER A 38 -0.96 -6.70 -3.61
CA SER A 38 -2.35 -7.08 -3.82
C SER A 38 -3.08 -7.34 -2.51
N MET A 39 -2.38 -7.91 -1.53
CA MET A 39 -2.92 -8.17 -0.21
C MET A 39 -3.15 -6.87 0.57
N SER A 40 -2.24 -5.91 0.48
CA SER A 40 -2.40 -4.59 1.11
C SER A 40 -3.60 -3.84 0.55
N ASP A 41 -3.81 -3.87 -0.76
CA ASP A 41 -4.98 -3.25 -1.42
C ASP A 41 -6.30 -3.89 -0.98
N HIS A 42 -6.31 -5.22 -0.85
CA HIS A 42 -7.48 -5.95 -0.36
C HIS A 42 -7.78 -5.63 1.12
N ALA A 43 -6.77 -5.63 1.98
CA ALA A 43 -6.92 -5.27 3.40
C ALA A 43 -7.40 -3.82 3.57
N LEU A 44 -6.87 -2.88 2.78
CA LEU A 44 -7.31 -1.49 2.78
C LEU A 44 -8.78 -1.37 2.34
N THR A 45 -9.16 -2.02 1.25
CA THR A 45 -10.55 -2.03 0.75
C THR A 45 -11.53 -2.60 1.78
N GLN A 46 -11.15 -3.69 2.47
CA GLN A 46 -11.96 -4.26 3.54
C GLN A 46 -12.07 -3.33 4.75
N ALA A 47 -10.97 -2.71 5.18
CA ALA A 47 -10.98 -1.77 6.29
C ALA A 47 -11.88 -0.56 5.99
N VAL A 48 -11.78 0.00 4.80
CA VAL A 48 -12.64 1.10 4.33
C VAL A 48 -14.11 0.67 4.30
N SER A 49 -14.40 -0.51 3.76
CA SER A 49 -15.76 -1.06 3.72
C SER A 49 -16.34 -1.35 5.10
N ALA A 50 -15.53 -1.86 6.03
CA ALA A 50 -15.92 -2.10 7.42
C ALA A 50 -16.25 -0.78 8.10
N THR A 51 -15.44 0.26 7.90
CA THR A 51 -15.71 1.53 8.56
C THR A 51 -16.92 2.25 7.99
N LYS A 52 -17.23 2.12 6.69
CA LYS A 52 -18.53 2.57 6.16
C LYS A 52 -19.72 1.98 6.93
N LYS A 53 -19.60 0.75 7.43
CA LYS A 53 -20.64 0.08 8.23
C LYS A 53 -20.63 0.55 9.69
N THR A 54 -19.45 0.74 10.29
CA THR A 54 -19.29 1.11 11.71
C THR A 54 -19.47 2.61 12.00
N ILE A 55 -19.31 3.48 11.00
CA ILE A 55 -19.57 4.94 11.11
C ILE A 55 -21.03 5.25 11.55
N SER A 56 -21.93 4.27 11.56
CA SER A 56 -23.23 4.43 12.21
C SER A 56 -23.16 4.83 13.69
N ASP A 57 -22.03 4.60 14.38
CA ASP A 57 -21.93 4.68 15.86
C ASP A 57 -20.92 5.73 16.41
N GLY A 58 -20.53 6.73 15.61
CA GLY A 58 -19.87 7.96 16.09
C GLY A 58 -18.46 7.80 16.70
N SER A 59 -17.90 6.60 16.72
CA SER A 59 -16.58 6.30 17.29
C SER A 59 -15.53 6.25 16.17
N SER A 60 -14.43 6.99 16.34
CA SER A 60 -13.26 6.93 15.48
C SER A 60 -12.72 5.50 15.43
N VAL A 61 -13.15 4.73 14.42
CA VAL A 61 -12.73 3.35 14.23
C VAL A 61 -11.21 3.36 14.12
N LYS A 62 -10.54 2.56 14.95
CA LYS A 62 -9.09 2.40 14.93
C LYS A 62 -8.70 1.61 13.68
N TYR A 63 -8.73 2.28 12.53
CA TYR A 63 -8.38 1.69 11.22
C TYR A 63 -7.02 1.01 11.28
N ASN A 64 -6.05 1.58 12.01
CA ASN A 64 -4.74 0.97 12.23
C ASN A 64 -4.85 -0.45 12.79
N GLN A 65 -5.70 -0.67 13.80
CA GLN A 65 -5.88 -2.00 14.41
C GLN A 65 -6.66 -2.95 13.49
N LEU A 66 -7.61 -2.43 12.73
CA LEU A 66 -8.45 -3.21 11.83
C LEU A 66 -7.66 -3.69 10.60
N VAL A 67 -6.83 -2.80 10.04
CA VAL A 67 -5.84 -3.08 9.02
C VAL A 67 -4.80 -4.04 9.59
N GLU A 68 -4.21 -3.78 10.75
CA GLU A 68 -3.23 -4.68 11.37
C GLU A 68 -3.78 -6.09 11.61
N ASN A 69 -5.02 -6.21 12.09
CA ASN A 69 -5.67 -7.51 12.30
C ASN A 69 -5.96 -8.22 10.99
N LYS A 70 -6.47 -7.51 9.97
CA LYS A 70 -6.75 -8.09 8.65
C LYS A 70 -5.48 -8.48 7.90
N LEU A 71 -4.42 -7.71 8.08
CA LEU A 71 -3.09 -8.03 7.58
C LEU A 71 -2.57 -9.29 8.30
N LYS A 72 -2.57 -9.36 9.63
CA LYS A 72 -2.14 -10.58 10.35
C LYS A 72 -2.95 -11.82 9.98
N GLU A 73 -4.26 -11.67 9.72
CA GLU A 73 -5.16 -12.77 9.34
C GLU A 73 -4.89 -13.27 7.92
N GLN A 74 -4.62 -12.38 6.95
CA GLN A 74 -4.47 -12.75 5.54
C GLN A 74 -3.03 -13.05 5.11
N ALA A 75 -2.05 -12.53 5.84
CA ALA A 75 -0.69 -12.43 5.34
C ALA A 75 0.24 -13.56 5.78
N GLY A 76 -0.22 -14.41 6.71
CA GLY A 76 0.51 -15.58 7.17
C GLY A 76 1.93 -15.25 7.65
N PHE A 77 2.82 -16.24 7.59
CA PHE A 77 4.19 -16.12 8.10
C PHE A 77 5.08 -15.16 7.30
N LEU A 78 4.80 -14.94 6.01
CA LEU A 78 5.68 -14.15 5.12
C LEU A 78 5.58 -12.64 5.38
N TRP A 79 4.45 -12.16 5.88
CA TRP A 79 4.21 -10.74 6.11
C TRP A 79 5.17 -10.07 7.09
N SER A 80 5.43 -10.74 8.21
CA SER A 80 6.35 -10.23 9.24
C SER A 80 7.80 -10.21 8.77
N HIS A 81 8.12 -10.94 7.70
CA HIS A 81 9.46 -11.03 7.14
C HIS A 81 9.67 -10.05 5.98
N VAL A 82 8.62 -9.79 5.20
CA VAL A 82 8.66 -8.95 4.00
C VAL A 82 8.38 -7.48 4.32
N MET A 83 7.66 -7.20 5.40
CA MET A 83 7.43 -5.83 5.87
C MET A 83 8.28 -5.49 7.08
N LYS A 84 8.94 -4.32 7.05
CA LYS A 84 9.61 -3.80 8.23
C LYS A 84 8.57 -3.46 9.32
N PRO A 85 8.65 -4.09 10.51
CA PRO A 85 7.70 -3.82 11.57
C PRO A 85 7.75 -2.33 11.96
N GLY A 86 6.58 -1.67 11.96
CA GLY A 86 6.45 -0.27 12.38
C GLY A 86 6.65 0.79 11.29
N THR A 87 6.87 0.42 10.02
CA THR A 87 6.98 1.40 8.91
C THR A 87 5.65 1.76 8.25
N TYR A 88 4.53 1.11 8.65
CA TYR A 88 3.24 1.43 8.07
C TYR A 88 2.71 2.78 8.58
N LYS A 89 2.34 3.66 7.66
CA LYS A 89 1.71 4.95 7.95
C LYS A 89 0.33 4.95 7.30
N LEU A 90 -0.70 4.93 8.12
CA LEU A 90 -2.08 5.10 7.68
C LEU A 90 -2.54 6.51 8.05
N GLU A 91 -2.98 7.27 7.06
CA GLU A 91 -3.53 8.61 7.21
C GLU A 91 -4.93 8.64 6.58
N VAL A 92 -5.87 9.28 7.28
CA VAL A 92 -7.23 9.47 6.79
C VAL A 92 -7.54 10.96 6.78
N GLU A 93 -7.85 11.47 5.61
CA GLU A 93 -8.15 12.88 5.40
C GLU A 93 -9.57 13.02 4.83
N TYR A 94 -10.32 14.02 5.30
CA TYR A 94 -11.70 14.25 4.87
C TYR A 94 -11.85 15.58 4.15
N LEU A 95 -12.68 15.59 3.11
CA LEU A 95 -12.96 16.74 2.26
C LEU A 95 -14.48 17.01 2.16
N PRO A 96 -14.91 18.28 2.12
CA PRO A 96 -16.33 18.62 2.07
C PRO A 96 -16.95 18.44 0.69
N SER A 97 -16.22 18.71 -0.41
CA SER A 97 -16.78 18.65 -1.76
C SER A 97 -15.81 18.08 -2.80
N TYR A 98 -16.37 17.66 -3.94
CA TYR A 98 -15.59 17.22 -5.11
C TYR A 98 -14.72 18.35 -5.67
N SER A 99 -15.20 19.59 -5.65
CA SER A 99 -14.43 20.75 -6.11
C SER A 99 -13.18 20.96 -5.25
N ASP A 100 -13.26 20.70 -3.94
CA ASP A 100 -12.09 20.73 -3.06
C ASP A 100 -11.09 19.62 -3.43
N LEU A 101 -11.56 18.42 -3.77
CA LEU A 101 -10.70 17.34 -4.24
C LEU A 101 -9.97 17.70 -5.52
N VAL A 102 -10.66 18.28 -6.52
CA VAL A 102 -10.04 18.70 -7.78
C VAL A 102 -8.99 19.79 -7.53
N ASN A 103 -9.33 20.81 -6.76
CA ASN A 103 -8.41 21.88 -6.41
C ASN A 103 -7.20 21.36 -5.62
N CYS A 104 -7.38 20.36 -4.78
CA CYS A 104 -6.31 19.76 -3.98
C CYS A 104 -5.44 18.78 -4.75
N SER A 105 -6.02 17.99 -5.66
CA SER A 105 -5.29 17.09 -6.54
C SER A 105 -4.47 17.84 -7.59
N ALA A 106 -4.90 19.04 -8.00
CA ALA A 106 -4.17 19.92 -8.90
C ALA A 106 -3.02 20.68 -8.20
N ILE A 107 -3.07 20.82 -6.86
CA ILE A 107 -1.96 21.36 -6.08
C ILE A 107 -0.96 20.23 -5.83
N ASP A 108 0.09 20.26 -6.65
CA ASP A 108 1.26 19.39 -6.60
C ASP A 108 1.63 18.95 -5.17
N ILE A 109 1.80 17.63 -4.99
CA ILE A 109 2.15 16.94 -3.73
C ILE A 109 3.39 17.56 -3.05
N LYS A 110 4.20 18.33 -3.77
CA LYS A 110 5.35 19.09 -3.25
C LYS A 110 4.99 20.22 -2.27
N LYS A 111 3.74 20.70 -2.22
CA LYS A 111 3.32 21.75 -1.27
C LYS A 111 2.70 21.25 0.03
N LYS A 112 2.46 19.94 0.18
CA LYS A 112 1.92 19.35 1.42
C LYS A 112 2.82 19.59 2.65
N SER A 113 4.13 19.82 2.43
CA SER A 113 5.12 20.05 3.50
C SER A 113 5.31 21.52 3.92
N SER A 114 4.66 22.49 3.24
CA SER A 114 4.82 23.91 3.54
C SER A 114 3.48 24.60 3.74
N GLY A 115 2.68 24.10 4.69
CA GLY A 115 1.59 24.83 5.37
C GLY A 115 0.51 25.51 4.52
N SER A 116 0.47 25.26 3.22
CA SER A 116 -0.36 26.01 2.24
C SER A 116 -0.91 25.12 1.13
N ALA A 117 -1.09 23.82 1.40
CA ALA A 117 -1.83 22.91 0.53
C ALA A 117 -3.14 22.54 1.22
N CYS A 118 -4.24 23.08 0.70
CA CYS A 118 -5.61 22.67 1.04
C CYS A 118 -6.06 22.87 2.49
N SER A 119 -6.51 24.09 2.79
CA SER A 119 -7.13 24.49 4.07
C SER A 119 -8.39 23.69 4.46
N ASN A 120 -8.97 22.95 3.51
CA ASN A 120 -10.26 22.27 3.69
C ASN A 120 -10.13 20.80 4.11
N PHE A 121 -8.90 20.28 4.23
CA PHE A 121 -8.67 18.97 4.82
C PHE A 121 -8.94 19.02 6.33
N SER A 122 -9.78 18.09 6.79
CA SER A 122 -10.02 17.88 8.21
C SER A 122 -9.74 16.43 8.57
N GLN A 123 -9.26 16.20 9.79
CA GLN A 123 -9.19 14.85 10.38
C GLN A 123 -10.55 14.39 10.93
N LYS A 124 -11.59 15.24 10.87
CA LYS A 124 -12.95 14.91 11.30
C LYS A 124 -13.79 14.47 10.12
N SER A 125 -14.43 13.32 10.24
CA SER A 125 -15.34 12.76 9.22
C SER A 125 -16.68 13.50 9.12
N HIS A 126 -17.03 14.32 10.11
CA HIS A 126 -18.37 14.91 10.24
C HIS A 126 -18.67 15.95 9.16
N ASP A 127 -19.82 15.81 8.48
CA ASP A 127 -20.27 16.69 7.39
C ASP A 127 -19.20 16.85 6.30
N LYS A 128 -18.63 15.72 5.89
CA LYS A 128 -17.66 15.62 4.79
C LYS A 128 -18.21 14.61 3.78
N ALA A 129 -18.09 14.95 2.51
CA ALA A 129 -18.61 14.12 1.42
C ALA A 129 -17.58 13.13 0.89
N ILE A 130 -16.30 13.34 1.18
CA ILE A 130 -15.19 12.56 0.64
C ILE A 130 -14.22 12.21 1.77
N ALA A 131 -13.77 10.96 1.79
CA ALA A 131 -12.70 10.47 2.63
C ALA A 131 -11.57 9.91 1.76
N ILE A 132 -10.33 10.26 2.09
CA ILE A 132 -9.11 9.78 1.45
C ILE A 132 -8.38 8.92 2.48
N TYR A 133 -8.12 7.67 2.11
CA TYR A 133 -7.38 6.71 2.92
C TYR A 133 -6.01 6.48 2.29
N SER A 134 -4.95 6.91 2.94
CA SER A 134 -3.57 6.76 2.47
C SER A 134 -2.81 5.75 3.32
N LEU A 135 -2.30 4.69 2.70
CA LEU A 135 -1.46 3.65 3.31
C LEU A 135 -0.07 3.69 2.69
N GLY A 136 0.95 4.00 3.48
CA GLY A 136 2.35 3.89 3.10
C GLY A 136 3.05 2.77 3.88
N PHE A 137 3.89 1.98 3.23
CA PHE A 137 4.72 0.96 3.89
C PHE A 137 6.02 0.72 3.11
N ASP A 138 7.05 0.23 3.80
CA ASP A 138 8.33 -0.12 3.18
C ASP A 138 8.42 -1.64 2.98
N TYR A 139 8.51 -2.04 1.71
CA TYR A 139 8.77 -3.41 1.30
C TYR A 139 10.26 -3.72 1.42
N SER A 140 10.59 -4.72 2.22
CA SER A 140 11.95 -5.22 2.41
C SER A 140 12.12 -6.50 1.58
N PRO A 141 12.93 -6.48 0.51
CA PRO A 141 13.15 -7.68 -0.29
C PRO A 141 13.90 -8.74 0.50
N VAL A 142 13.61 -10.01 0.22
CA VAL A 142 14.32 -11.15 0.84
C VAL A 142 15.75 -11.22 0.29
N VAL A 143 15.93 -10.90 -0.99
CA VAL A 143 17.25 -10.82 -1.63
C VAL A 143 17.68 -9.36 -1.81
N SER A 144 18.13 -8.73 -0.72
CA SER A 144 18.56 -7.32 -0.70
C SER A 144 19.88 -7.02 -1.43
N LEU A 145 20.60 -8.06 -1.90
CA LEU A 145 21.87 -7.89 -2.60
C LEU A 145 21.72 -7.13 -3.94
N TRP A 146 20.56 -7.26 -4.60
CA TRP A 146 20.31 -6.65 -5.92
C TRP A 146 18.94 -5.96 -6.02
N PHE A 147 18.02 -6.22 -5.09
CA PHE A 147 16.73 -5.53 -5.02
C PHE A 147 16.78 -4.46 -3.93
N PRO A 148 16.49 -3.18 -4.26
CA PRO A 148 16.41 -2.14 -3.26
C PRO A 148 15.11 -2.27 -2.45
N GLU A 149 15.12 -1.67 -1.28
CA GLU A 149 13.89 -1.43 -0.53
C GLU A 149 12.95 -0.52 -1.32
N LEU A 150 11.66 -0.85 -1.31
CA LEU A 150 10.64 -0.12 -2.07
C LEU A 150 9.61 0.48 -1.10
N THR A 151 9.52 1.80 -1.06
CA THR A 151 8.42 2.47 -0.38
C THR A 151 7.18 2.45 -1.27
N ILE A 152 6.14 1.75 -0.81
CA ILE A 152 4.88 1.62 -1.52
C ILE A 152 3.84 2.53 -0.85
N LYS A 153 3.14 3.32 -1.66
CA LYS A 153 2.05 4.18 -1.22
C LYS A 153 0.78 3.83 -1.98
N ARG A 154 -0.31 3.62 -1.26
CA ARG A 154 -1.64 3.31 -1.77
C ARG A 154 -2.63 4.32 -1.23
N GLU A 155 -3.52 4.78 -2.08
CA GLU A 155 -4.54 5.75 -1.74
C GLU A 155 -5.89 5.27 -2.27
N ILE A 156 -6.92 5.33 -1.44
CA ILE A 156 -8.30 5.04 -1.83
C ILE A 156 -9.17 6.24 -1.46
N ILE A 157 -9.90 6.76 -2.45
CA ILE A 157 -10.85 7.85 -2.29
C ILE A 157 -12.26 7.26 -2.24
N VAL A 158 -13.03 7.63 -1.23
CA VAL A 158 -14.40 7.15 -1.00
C VAL A 158 -15.36 8.30 -0.80
N ILE A 159 -16.52 8.20 -1.46
CA ILE A 159 -17.64 9.12 -1.25
C ILE A 159 -18.43 8.68 0.00
N GLN A 160 -18.65 9.61 0.92
CA GLN A 160 -19.39 9.43 2.16
C GLN A 160 -20.83 9.95 2.01
N GLU A 161 -21.74 9.06 1.62
CA GLU A 161 -23.16 9.42 1.47
C GLU A 161 -23.90 9.51 2.82
N HIS A 162 -23.55 8.62 3.77
CA HIS A 162 -24.23 8.51 5.07
C HIS A 162 -24.01 9.74 5.96
N GLU A 163 -22.77 10.17 6.13
CA GLU A 163 -22.40 11.31 6.97
C GLU A 163 -23.02 12.62 6.48
N ARG A 164 -23.10 12.84 5.17
CA ARG A 164 -23.77 14.03 4.61
C ARG A 164 -25.28 14.04 4.89
N SER A 165 -25.92 12.87 4.91
CA SER A 165 -27.38 12.75 5.01
C SER A 165 -27.91 12.84 6.45
N LYS A 166 -27.14 12.40 7.45
CA LYS A 166 -27.48 12.55 8.88
C LYS A 166 -27.52 14.01 9.35
N TYR A 167 -26.73 14.89 8.72
CA TYR A 167 -26.61 16.29 9.14
C TYR A 167 -27.29 17.29 8.20
N ARG A 168 -27.89 16.82 7.10
CA ARG A 168 -28.77 17.64 6.26
C ARG A 168 -30.20 17.62 6.79
N ILE A 169 -30.39 18.07 8.03
CA ILE A 169 -31.70 18.49 8.52
C ILE A 169 -31.58 19.92 9.06
N ARG A 170 -32.10 20.83 8.21
CA ARG A 170 -32.39 22.25 8.40
C ARG A 170 -31.41 23.23 7.78
#